data_AF-A0A9D3U8D2-F1
#
_entry.id   AF-A0A9D3U8D2-F1
#
_cell.length_a   1.000
_cell.length_b   1.000
_cell.length_c   1.000
_cell.angle_alpha   90.00
_cell.angle_beta   90.00
_cell.angle_gamma   90.00
#
_symmetry.space_group_name_H-M   'P 1'
#
loop_
_entity.id
_entity.type
_entity.pdbx_description
1 polymer ?
#
loop_
_entity_poly.entity_id
_entity_poly.type
_entity_poly.pdbx_seq_one_letter_code
_entity_poly.pdbx_strand_id
1 'polypeptide(L)'
;MGIATTAAYLGRRAAQKEKASDLRQKFEANKHVENLDTVDKMIAAGEATYNKWWHPDPYIVPWAPGGSKFTRNPIPLSGIEIVYDYGREDND
;
A
#
# COMPACT_ATOMS: atom_id res chain seq x y z
N MET A 1 6.84 9.54 -10.16
CA MET A 1 6.18 8.22 -10.08
C MET A 1 6.89 7.42 -9.01
N GLY A 2 6.19 6.98 -7.95
CA GLY A 2 6.79 6.20 -6.85
C GLY A 2 6.88 4.71 -7.17
N ILE A 3 7.54 3.93 -6.31
CA ILE A 3 7.79 2.49 -6.54
C ILE A 3 6.47 1.70 -6.65
N ALA A 4 5.53 1.93 -5.73
CA ALA A 4 4.21 1.27 -5.76
C ALA A 4 3.42 1.65 -7.03
N THR A 5 3.55 2.89 -7.47
CA THR A 5 2.91 3.42 -8.68
C THR A 5 3.48 2.79 -9.95
N THR A 6 4.81 2.60 -10.02
CA THR A 6 5.44 1.90 -11.15
C THR A 6 4.98 0.45 -11.27
N ALA A 7 4.72 -0.22 -10.14
CA ALA A 7 4.20 -1.59 -10.15
C ALA A 7 2.77 -1.68 -10.69
N ALA A 8 1.93 -0.67 -10.40
CA ALA A 8 0.56 -0.59 -10.90
C ALA A 8 0.50 -0.26 -12.41
N TYR A 9 1.33 0.67 -12.90
CA TYR A 9 1.35 1.05 -14.32
C TYR A 9 2.08 0.05 -15.23
N LEU A 10 3.05 -0.71 -14.70
CA LEU A 10 3.88 -1.61 -15.51
C LEU A 10 3.59 -3.06 -15.14
N GLY A 11 2.94 -3.82 -16.02
CA GLY A 11 2.74 -5.26 -15.81
C GLY A 11 4.03 -6.11 -15.87
N ARG A 12 5.13 -5.58 -16.42
CA ARG A 12 6.40 -6.30 -16.57
C ARG A 12 7.38 -6.00 -15.45
N ARG A 13 7.81 -7.05 -14.72
CA ARG A 13 8.79 -6.96 -13.62
C ARG A 13 10.12 -6.31 -14.01
N ALA A 14 10.62 -6.53 -15.22
CA ALA A 14 11.86 -5.91 -15.69
C ALA A 14 11.75 -4.38 -15.77
N ALA A 15 10.65 -3.88 -16.35
CA ALA A 15 10.38 -2.45 -16.47
C ALA A 15 10.15 -1.80 -15.09
N GLN A 16 9.51 -2.51 -14.15
CA GLN A 16 9.38 -2.05 -12.76
C GLN A 16 10.74 -1.87 -12.09
N LYS A 17 11.66 -2.82 -12.27
CA LYS A 17 13.02 -2.76 -11.70
C LYS A 17 13.82 -1.60 -12.27
N GLU A 18 13.75 -1.39 -13.59
CA GLU A 18 14.40 -0.27 -14.27
C GLU A 18 13.92 1.07 -13.68
N LYS A 19 12.60 1.29 -13.63
CA LYS A 19 12.04 2.53 -13.06
C LYS A 19 12.32 2.72 -11.58
N ALA A 20 12.33 1.64 -10.80
CA ALA A 20 12.71 1.70 -9.39
C ALA A 20 14.20 2.08 -9.21
N SER A 21 15.07 1.58 -10.08
CA SER A 21 16.50 1.94 -10.10
C SER A 21 16.69 3.41 -10.48
N ASP A 22 16.03 3.89 -11.54
CA ASP A 22 16.07 5.30 -11.95
C ASP A 22 15.61 6.22 -10.81
N LEU A 23 14.54 5.84 -10.10
CA LEU A 23 14.03 6.59 -8.97
C LEU A 23 15.06 6.62 -7.83
N ARG A 24 15.65 5.47 -7.50
CA ARG A 24 16.68 5.39 -6.47
C ARG A 24 17.88 6.28 -6.80
N GLN A 25 18.34 6.28 -8.05
CA GLN A 25 19.47 7.12 -8.47
C GLN A 25 19.20 8.62 -8.24
N LYS A 26 17.97 9.08 -8.47
CA LYS A 26 17.57 10.47 -8.19
C LYS A 26 17.63 10.82 -6.71
N PHE A 27 17.25 9.89 -5.82
CA PHE A 27 17.37 10.10 -4.38
C PHE A 27 18.83 10.09 -3.93
N GLU A 28 19.65 9.16 -4.43
CA GLU A 28 21.09 9.12 -4.07
C GLU A 28 21.83 10.39 -4.53
N ALA A 29 21.49 10.93 -5.70
CA ALA A 29 22.10 12.18 -6.20
C ALA A 29 21.83 13.40 -5.29
N ASN A 30 20.74 13.41 -4.52
CA ASN A 30 20.36 14.52 -3.65
C ASN A 30 20.54 14.21 -2.15
N LYS A 31 21.17 13.08 -1.80
CA LYS A 31 21.30 12.61 -0.42
C LYS A 31 22.11 13.55 0.49
N HIS A 32 23.04 14.31 -0.08
CA HIS A 32 23.98 15.17 0.64
C HIS A 32 23.57 16.65 0.64
N VAL A 33 22.33 16.97 0.29
CA VAL A 33 21.82 18.34 0.38
C VAL A 33 21.51 18.65 1.85
N GLU A 34 22.26 19.58 2.45
CA GLU A 34 22.15 19.93 3.88
C GLU A 34 21.25 21.16 4.14
N ASN A 35 20.94 21.93 3.10
CA ASN A 35 20.11 23.13 3.23
C ASN A 35 18.63 22.73 3.38
N LEU A 36 18.05 23.01 4.55
CA LEU A 36 16.66 22.63 4.90
C LEU A 36 15.61 23.22 3.95
N ASP A 37 15.69 24.52 3.63
CA ASP A 37 14.73 25.16 2.71
C ASP A 37 14.76 24.53 1.30
N THR A 38 15.93 24.05 0.90
CA THR A 38 16.11 23.38 -0.40
C THR A 38 15.52 21.98 -0.36
N VAL A 39 15.70 21.26 0.74
CA VAL A 39 15.10 19.94 0.97
C VAL A 39 13.58 20.03 0.94
N ASP A 40 12.98 21.00 1.63
CA ASP A 40 11.51 21.18 1.65
C ASP A 40 10.94 21.44 0.24
N LYS A 41 11.61 22.30 -0.54
CA LYS A 41 11.23 22.56 -1.95
C LYS A 41 11.34 21.30 -2.80
N MET A 42 12.39 20.49 -2.60
CA MET A 42 12.60 19.25 -3.32
C MET A 42 11.53 18.20 -2.97
N ILE A 43 11.15 18.09 -1.70
CA ILE A 43 10.07 17.20 -1.23
C ILE A 43 8.75 17.62 -1.88
N ALA A 44 8.38 18.90 -1.81
CA ALA A 44 7.15 19.41 -2.41
C ALA A 44 7.08 19.15 -3.92
N ALA A 45 8.19 19.35 -4.65
CA ALA A 45 8.27 19.04 -6.08
C ALA A 45 8.16 17.53 -6.36
N GLY A 46 8.74 16.70 -5.48
CA GLY A 46 8.65 15.25 -5.52
C GLY A 46 7.22 14.74 -5.33
N GLU A 47 6.51 15.27 -4.33
CA GLU A 47 5.11 14.96 -4.04
C GLU A 47 4.17 15.42 -5.15
N ALA A 48 4.36 16.62 -5.70
CA ALA A 48 3.58 17.09 -6.86
C ALA A 48 3.74 16.14 -8.07
N THR A 49 4.97 15.68 -8.31
CA THR A 49 5.26 14.71 -9.37
C THR A 49 4.67 13.33 -9.05
N TYR A 50 4.65 12.92 -7.79
CA TYR A 50 4.02 11.67 -7.37
C TYR A 50 2.51 11.72 -7.61
N ASN A 51 1.84 12.76 -7.14
CA ASN A 51 0.40 12.97 -7.26
C ASN A 51 -0.05 13.04 -8.72
N LYS A 52 0.71 13.71 -9.60
CA LYS A 52 0.42 13.77 -11.04
C LYS A 52 0.37 12.39 -11.70
N TRP A 53 1.24 11.49 -11.27
CA TRP A 53 1.39 10.17 -11.87
C TRP A 53 0.79 9.07 -11.01
N TRP A 54 -0.12 9.39 -10.09
CA TRP A 54 -0.77 8.43 -9.22
C TRP A 54 -1.70 7.52 -10.05
N HIS A 55 -1.57 6.21 -9.89
CA HIS A 55 -2.45 5.23 -10.54
C HIS A 55 -3.88 5.25 -9.94
N PRO A 56 -4.95 5.39 -10.72
CA PRO A 56 -6.31 5.49 -10.20
C PRO A 56 -6.75 4.26 -9.37
N ASP A 57 -6.20 3.08 -9.67
CA ASP A 57 -6.45 1.83 -8.94
C ASP A 57 -5.12 1.18 -8.51
N PRO A 58 -4.50 1.61 -7.39
CA PRO A 58 -3.20 1.10 -6.98
C PRO A 58 -3.29 -0.38 -6.58
N TYR A 59 -2.21 -1.14 -6.79
CA TYR A 59 -2.14 -2.50 -6.27
C TYR A 59 -2.12 -2.49 -4.73
N ILE A 60 -3.19 -3.00 -4.12
CA ILE A 60 -3.33 -3.16 -2.67
C ILE A 60 -3.26 -4.64 -2.33
N VAL A 61 -2.44 -5.00 -1.35
CA VAL A 61 -2.33 -6.40 -0.90
C VAL A 61 -3.68 -6.87 -0.35
N PRO A 62 -4.10 -8.13 -0.60
CA PRO A 62 -5.48 -8.55 -0.34
C PRO A 62 -6.00 -8.33 1.08
N TRP A 63 -5.14 -8.42 2.09
CA TRP A 63 -5.51 -8.31 3.50
C TRP A 63 -5.35 -6.90 4.10
N ALA A 64 -4.83 -5.93 3.33
CA ALA A 64 -4.73 -4.54 3.80
C ALA A 64 -6.08 -3.81 3.61
N PRO A 65 -6.32 -2.68 4.30
CA PRO A 65 -7.47 -1.83 4.04
C PRO A 65 -7.57 -1.48 2.54
N GLY A 66 -8.76 -1.64 1.96
CA GLY A 66 -8.98 -1.49 0.51
C GLY A 66 -8.61 -2.72 -0.34
N GLY A 67 -8.06 -3.77 0.27
CA GLY A 67 -7.79 -5.06 -0.37
C GLY A 67 -9.01 -5.97 -0.42
N SER A 68 -9.03 -6.90 -1.37
CA SER A 68 -10.18 -7.79 -1.64
C SER A 68 -10.54 -8.79 -0.54
N LYS A 69 -9.69 -8.96 0.47
CA LYS A 69 -9.87 -9.92 1.58
C LYS A 69 -9.81 -9.26 2.96
N PHE A 70 -9.81 -7.92 3.07
CA PHE A 70 -9.59 -7.19 4.32
C PHE A 70 -10.52 -7.66 5.46
N THR A 71 -11.82 -7.74 5.20
CA THR A 71 -12.84 -8.16 6.18
C THR A 71 -13.41 -9.55 5.89
N ARG A 72 -12.62 -10.43 5.27
CA ARG A 72 -13.12 -11.75 4.86
C ARG A 72 -13.36 -12.71 6.04
N ASN A 73 -12.57 -12.60 7.10
CA ASN A 73 -12.70 -13.44 8.30
C ASN A 73 -12.36 -12.63 9.57
N PRO A 74 -13.23 -11.67 9.97
CA PRO A 74 -13.03 -10.95 11.22
C PRO A 74 -13.21 -11.90 12.41
N ILE A 75 -12.51 -11.63 13.52
CA ILE A 75 -12.75 -12.33 14.78
C ILE A 75 -14.19 -12.02 15.20
N PRO A 76 -14.99 -13.03 15.60
CA PRO A 76 -16.34 -12.79 16.09
C PRO A 76 -16.33 -11.82 17.27
N LEU A 77 -17.36 -10.98 17.36
CA LEU A 77 -17.51 -10.05 18.48
C LEU A 77 -17.66 -10.83 19.79
N SER A 78 -17.11 -10.30 20.88
CA SER A 78 -17.29 -10.86 22.21
C SER A 78 -18.77 -10.89 22.60
N GLY A 79 -19.28 -12.04 23.07
CA GLY A 79 -20.69 -12.21 23.46
C GLY A 79 -21.58 -12.86 22.40
N ILE A 80 -21.00 -13.29 21.27
CA ILE A 80 -21.69 -14.14 20.29
C ILE A 80 -21.25 -15.59 20.55
N GLU A 81 -22.19 -16.41 20.99
CA GLU A 81 -21.99 -17.85 21.18
C GLU A 81 -22.53 -18.63 19.98
N ILE A 82 -21.75 -19.61 19.53
CA ILE A 82 -22.20 -20.55 18.52
C ILE A 82 -22.99 -21.63 19.25
N VAL A 83 -24.32 -21.62 19.12
CA VAL A 83 -25.19 -22.66 19.67
C VAL A 83 -25.19 -23.83 18.68
N TYR A 84 -24.59 -24.96 19.06
CA TYR A 84 -24.42 -26.09 18.15
C TYR A 84 -25.69 -26.95 18.02
N ASP A 85 -26.58 -26.93 19.03
CA ASP A 85 -27.80 -27.75 19.08
C ASP A 85 -29.09 -26.95 19.32
N TYR A 86 -29.16 -25.70 18.85
CA TYR A 86 -30.34 -24.82 19.04
C TYR A 86 -30.94 -24.80 20.46
N GLY A 87 -30.11 -25.00 21.51
CA GLY A 87 -30.57 -25.06 22.90
C GLY A 87 -31.10 -26.41 23.37
N ARG A 88 -30.74 -27.53 22.71
CA ARG A 88 -31.08 -28.90 23.12
C ARG A 88 -29.93 -29.67 23.78
N GLU A 89 -28.86 -28.97 24.13
CA GLU A 89 -27.63 -29.57 24.71
C GLU A 89 -27.86 -30.35 26.01
N ASP A 90 -28.98 -30.12 26.72
CA ASP A 90 -29.38 -30.80 27.96
C ASP A 90 -30.48 -31.88 27.79
N ASN A 91 -30.97 -32.13 26.56
CA ASN A 91 -32.02 -33.14 26.31
C ASN A 91 -31.42 -34.43 25.74
N ASP A 92 -30.92 -35.30 26.62
CA ASP A 92 -30.67 -36.73 26.33
C ASP A 92 -31.99 -37.55 26.33
#